data_AF-A0AA42NE34-F1
#
_entry.id   AF-A0AA42NE34-F1
#
_cell.length_a   1.000
_cell.length_b   1.000
_cell.length_c   1.000
_cell.angle_alpha   90.00
_cell.angle_beta   90.00
_cell.angle_gamma   90.00
#
_symmetry.space_group_name_H-M   'P 1'
#
loop_
_entity.id
_entity.type
_entity.pdbx_description
1 polymer ?
#
loop_
_entity_poly.entity_id
_entity_poly.type
_entity_poly.pdbx_seq_one_letter_code
_entity_poly.pdbx_strand_id
1 'polypeptide(L)'
;MTSSDISTSSGGLVQKVVIAPSPDNRRAELTIHGRLASILASMAAFQEYSAGLTERHRNEFARRVRAGEFSSQSEKLAYLERFRAVLAEAEADWKLLQVS
;
A
#
# COMPACT_ATOMS: atom_id res chain seq x y z
N MET A 1 47.76 21.30 -20.96
CA MET A 1 47.48 20.00 -21.59
C MET A 1 46.95 19.09 -20.49
N THR A 2 45.79 18.44 -20.52
CA THR A 2 44.68 18.26 -21.48
C THR A 2 43.56 17.52 -20.72
N SER A 3 42.29 17.86 -20.99
CA SER A 3 41.04 17.07 -20.93
C SER A 3 40.86 15.97 -19.86
N SER A 4 39.85 16.09 -18.99
CA SER A 4 38.45 15.62 -19.17
C SER A 4 38.31 14.11 -19.01
N ASP A 5 37.51 13.66 -18.05
CA ASP A 5 36.24 13.00 -18.39
C ASP A 5 35.33 12.79 -17.17
N ILE A 6 34.09 13.22 -17.38
CA ILE A 6 32.92 12.93 -16.57
C ILE A 6 32.55 11.48 -16.87
N SER A 7 32.40 10.64 -15.85
CA SER A 7 31.57 9.44 -15.94
C SER A 7 30.57 9.45 -14.81
N THR A 8 29.36 9.89 -15.18
CA THR A 8 28.13 9.71 -14.42
C THR A 8 27.88 8.21 -14.27
N SER A 9 28.13 7.68 -13.08
CA SER A 9 27.56 6.40 -12.65
C SER A 9 26.44 6.73 -11.68
N SER A 10 25.22 6.77 -12.21
CA SER A 10 23.98 6.75 -11.44
C SER A 10 23.81 5.33 -10.86
N GLY A 11 24.70 4.96 -9.94
CA GLY A 11 24.62 3.71 -9.20
C GLY A 11 23.82 3.98 -7.93
N GLY A 12 22.58 3.48 -7.89
CA GLY A 12 21.72 3.56 -6.72
C GLY A 12 22.51 3.20 -5.46
N LEU A 13 22.63 4.18 -4.56
CA LEU A 13 23.40 4.05 -3.33
C LEU A 13 22.66 3.07 -2.42
N VAL A 14 22.88 1.77 -2.59
CA VAL A 14 22.52 0.79 -1.56
C VAL A 14 23.49 1.03 -0.41
N GLN A 15 23.06 1.84 0.55
CA GLN A 15 23.83 2.10 1.76
C GLN A 15 23.84 0.82 2.60
N LYS A 16 24.91 0.03 2.45
CA LYS A 16 25.15 -1.15 3.27
C LYS A 16 25.44 -0.68 4.70
N VAL A 17 24.44 -0.76 5.56
CA VAL A 17 24.60 -0.48 6.99
C VAL A 17 25.25 -1.70 7.64
N VAL A 18 26.54 -1.56 8.01
CA VAL A 18 27.25 -2.55 8.83
C VAL A 18 26.96 -2.26 10.29
N ILE A 19 26.12 -3.09 10.92
CA ILE A 19 25.87 -3.00 12.37
C ILE A 19 27.00 -3.72 13.09
N ALA A 20 27.97 -2.95 13.61
CA ALA A 20 28.95 -3.48 14.55
C ALA A 20 28.23 -3.97 15.82
N PRO A 21 28.66 -5.07 16.47
CA PRO A 21 28.04 -5.56 17.68
C PRO A 21 28.17 -4.54 18.83
N SER A 22 27.17 -3.68 19.03
CA SER A 22 27.08 -2.81 20.21
C SER A 22 26.60 -3.64 21.42
N PRO A 23 27.14 -3.44 22.64
CA PRO A 23 26.81 -4.26 23.81
C PRO A 23 25.41 -3.97 24.38
N ASP A 24 24.86 -2.79 24.12
CA ASP A 24 23.70 -2.28 24.86
C ASP A 24 22.49 -1.99 23.97
N ASN A 25 21.31 -1.94 24.60
CA ASN A 25 19.92 -1.62 24.20
C ASN A 25 19.59 -1.03 22.80
N ARG A 26 20.56 -0.43 22.08
CA ARG A 26 20.41 0.10 20.72
C ARG A 26 19.93 -0.93 19.69
N ARG A 27 20.33 -2.20 19.80
CA ARG A 27 19.83 -3.25 18.89
C ARG A 27 18.35 -3.57 19.11
N ALA A 28 17.92 -3.63 20.37
CA ALA A 28 16.50 -3.83 20.70
C ALA A 28 15.67 -2.63 20.24
N GLU A 29 16.17 -1.41 20.46
CA GLU A 29 15.54 -0.16 20.04
C GLU A 29 15.43 -0.06 18.50
N LEU A 30 16.50 -0.34 17.74
CA LEU A 30 16.48 -0.40 16.27
C LEU A 30 15.50 -1.45 15.74
N THR A 31 15.39 -2.60 16.42
CA THR A 31 14.45 -3.66 16.03
C THR A 31 13.00 -3.22 16.23
N ILE A 32 12.70 -2.51 17.32
CA ILE A 32 11.37 -1.95 17.60
C ILE A 32 11.02 -0.87 16.57
N HIS A 33 11.92 0.07 16.30
CA HIS A 33 11.70 1.12 15.29
C HIS A 33 11.53 0.55 13.89
N GLY A 34 12.31 -0.47 13.51
CA GLY A 34 12.15 -1.17 12.24
C GLY A 34 10.77 -1.83 12.11
N ARG A 35 10.31 -2.51 13.17
CA ARG A 35 8.98 -3.15 13.18
C ARG A 35 7.85 -2.12 13.08
N LEU A 36 7.94 -1.01 13.81
CA LEU A 36 6.95 0.09 13.73
C LEU A 36 6.91 0.71 12.34
N ALA A 37 8.06 0.97 11.72
CA ALA A 37 8.14 1.50 10.36
C ALA A 37 7.50 0.54 9.34
N SER A 38 7.71 -0.78 9.47
CA SER A 38 7.09 -1.78 8.61
C SER A 38 5.56 -1.85 8.76
N ILE A 39 5.03 -1.71 9.99
CA ILE A 39 3.59 -1.66 10.22
C ILE A 39 2.99 -0.40 9.59
N LEU A 40 3.62 0.76 9.79
CA LEU A 40 3.16 2.03 9.22
C LEU A 40 3.18 2.03 7.69
N ALA A 41 4.25 1.50 7.08
CA ALA A 41 4.34 1.34 5.63
C ALA A 41 3.24 0.41 5.10
N SER A 42 2.96 -0.69 5.80
CA SER A 42 1.90 -1.63 5.43
C SER A 42 0.50 -1.01 5.55
N MET A 43 0.26 -0.19 6.56
CA MET A 43 -0.99 0.58 6.71
C MET A 43 -1.16 1.58 5.57
N ALA A 44 -0.11 2.33 5.23
CA ALA A 44 -0.14 3.30 4.14
C ALA A 44 -0.41 2.61 2.79
N ALA A 45 0.24 1.48 2.52
CA ALA A 45 0.01 0.69 1.31
C ALA A 45 -1.45 0.20 1.22
N PHE A 46 -2.04 -0.25 2.33
CA PHE A 46 -3.44 -0.68 2.35
C PHE A 46 -4.42 0.49 2.13
N GLN A 47 -4.14 1.67 2.71
CA GLN A 47 -4.93 2.87 2.48
C GLN A 47 -4.90 3.28 1.00
N GLU A 48 -3.74 3.25 0.36
CA GLU A 48 -3.61 3.54 -1.08
C GLU A 48 -4.36 2.51 -1.93
N TYR A 49 -4.19 1.22 -1.64
CA TYR A 49 -4.89 0.15 -2.31
C TYR A 49 -6.42 0.29 -2.21
N SER A 50 -6.94 0.50 -0.99
CA SER A 50 -8.38 0.61 -0.74
C SER A 50 -8.99 1.89 -1.35
N ALA A 51 -8.25 2.99 -1.40
CA ALA A 51 -8.65 4.20 -2.12
C ALA A 51 -8.77 3.95 -3.63
N GLY A 52 -7.79 3.27 -4.23
CA GLY A 52 -7.83 2.89 -5.65
C GLY A 52 -8.99 1.95 -5.98
N LEU A 53 -9.23 0.94 -5.14
CA LEU A 53 -10.35 0.02 -5.30
C LEU A 53 -11.71 0.73 -5.20
N THR A 54 -11.84 1.65 -4.23
CA THR A 54 -13.04 2.47 -4.05
C THR A 54 -13.31 3.34 -5.27
N GLU A 55 -12.28 4.01 -5.79
CA GLU A 55 -12.43 4.88 -6.95
C GLU A 55 -12.82 4.09 -8.22
N ARG A 56 -12.25 2.90 -8.43
CA ARG A 56 -12.65 2.01 -9.53
C ARG A 56 -14.13 1.63 -9.44
N HIS A 57 -14.59 1.18 -8.28
CA HIS A 57 -15.99 0.80 -8.08
C HIS A 57 -16.95 2.00 -8.17
N ARG A 58 -16.54 3.18 -7.68
CA ARG A 58 -17.31 4.41 -7.84
C ARG A 58 -17.49 4.77 -9.31
N ASN A 59 -16.42 4.71 -10.09
CA ASN A 59 -16.45 5.01 -11.52
C ASN A 59 -17.29 4.00 -12.30
N GLU A 60 -17.16 2.72 -11.98
CA GLU A 60 -17.97 1.66 -12.58
C GLU A 60 -19.45 1.84 -12.23
N PHE A 61 -19.79 2.11 -10.97
CA PHE A 61 -21.17 2.40 -10.57
C PHE A 61 -21.74 3.59 -11.37
N ALA A 62 -20.99 4.68 -11.46
CA ALA A 62 -21.42 5.86 -12.22
C ALA A 62 -21.59 5.57 -13.71
N ARG A 63 -20.70 4.75 -14.31
CA ARG A 63 -20.81 4.29 -15.70
C ARG A 63 -22.11 3.51 -15.90
N ARG A 64 -22.38 2.52 -15.06
CA ARG A 64 -23.57 1.66 -15.13
C ARG A 64 -24.88 2.44 -14.93
N VAL A 65 -24.88 3.41 -14.02
CA VAL A 65 -26.02 4.33 -13.83
C VAL A 65 -26.30 5.12 -15.11
N ARG A 66 -25.27 5.73 -15.73
CA ARG A 66 -25.43 6.49 -16.98
C ARG A 66 -25.88 5.62 -18.15
N ALA A 67 -25.43 4.37 -18.18
CA ALA A 67 -25.81 3.39 -19.20
C ALA A 67 -27.22 2.80 -18.99
N GLY A 68 -27.91 3.13 -17.89
CA GLY A 68 -29.23 2.57 -17.59
C GLY A 68 -29.20 1.08 -17.24
N GLU A 69 -28.03 0.54 -16.86
CA GLU A 69 -27.84 -0.89 -16.57
C GLU A 69 -28.47 -1.34 -15.25
N PHE A 70 -29.01 -0.42 -14.46
CA PHE A 70 -29.76 -0.72 -13.25
C PHE A 70 -31.25 -0.50 -13.51
N SER A 71 -32.01 -1.59 -13.44
CA SER A 71 -33.46 -1.59 -13.66
C SER A 71 -34.22 -1.05 -12.45
N SER A 72 -33.59 -1.01 -11.27
CA SER A 72 -34.22 -0.57 -10.03
C SER A 72 -33.23 0.00 -9.02
N GLN A 73 -33.77 0.67 -7.99
CA GLN A 73 -33.00 1.10 -6.83
C GLN A 73 -32.46 -0.09 -6.02
N SER A 74 -33.18 -1.21 -5.98
CA SER A 74 -32.74 -2.44 -5.31
C SER A 74 -31.45 -2.99 -5.93
N GLU A 75 -31.33 -2.99 -7.26
CA GLU A 75 -30.10 -3.43 -7.93
C GLU A 75 -28.90 -2.50 -7.64
N LYS A 76 -29.15 -1.19 -7.51
CA LYS A 76 -28.11 -0.23 -7.08
C LYS A 76 -27.64 -0.52 -5.66
N LEU A 77 -28.57 -0.77 -4.73
CA LEU A 77 -28.23 -1.15 -3.36
C LEU A 77 -27.47 -2.48 -3.31
N ALA A 78 -27.93 -3.49 -4.06
CA ALA A 78 -27.24 -4.78 -4.16
C ALA A 78 -25.81 -4.65 -4.71
N TYR A 79 -25.57 -3.71 -5.64
CA TYR A 79 -24.22 -3.39 -6.09
C TYR A 79 -23.37 -2.81 -4.96
N LEU A 80 -23.90 -1.84 -4.21
CA LEU A 80 -23.17 -1.22 -3.09
C LEU A 80 -22.86 -2.22 -1.97
N GLU A 81 -23.79 -3.13 -1.66
CA GLU A 81 -23.56 -4.19 -0.67
C GLU A 81 -22.46 -5.17 -1.11
N ARG A 82 -22.45 -5.59 -2.38
CA ARG A 82 -21.35 -6.41 -2.91
C ARG A 82 -20.01 -5.68 -2.84
N PHE A 83 -19.98 -4.40 -3.18
CA PHE A 83 -18.76 -3.61 -3.06
C PHE A 83 -18.29 -3.49 -1.60
N ARG A 84 -19.21 -3.29 -0.65
CA ARG A 84 -18.90 -3.28 0.78
C ARG A 84 -18.29 -4.61 1.24
N ALA A 85 -18.81 -5.73 0.76
CA ALA A 85 -18.26 -7.05 1.06
C ALA A 85 -16.82 -7.23 0.52
N VAL A 86 -16.56 -6.81 -0.72
CA VAL A 86 -15.22 -6.85 -1.33
C VAL A 86 -14.20 -6.02 -0.53
N LEU A 87 -14.59 -4.83 -0.07
CA LEU A 87 -13.72 -4.01 0.78
C LEU A 87 -13.44 -4.68 2.13
N ALA A 88 -14.46 -5.27 2.75
CA ALA A 88 -14.32 -5.95 4.04
C ALA A 88 -13.41 -7.19 3.94
N GLU A 89 -13.51 -7.95 2.86
CA GLU A 89 -12.63 -9.09 2.57
C GLU A 89 -11.17 -8.63 2.42
N ALA A 90 -10.92 -7.60 1.60
CA ALA A 90 -9.58 -7.05 1.44
C ALA A 90 -8.98 -6.51 2.75
N GLU A 91 -9.79 -5.90 3.61
CA GLU A 91 -9.36 -5.44 4.93
C GLU A 91 -9.02 -6.61 5.86
N ALA A 92 -9.80 -7.69 5.82
CA ALA A 92 -9.55 -8.89 6.60
C ALA A 92 -8.24 -9.58 6.17
N ASP A 93 -8.02 -9.74 4.87
CA ASP A 93 -6.79 -10.33 4.32
C ASP A 93 -5.56 -9.50 4.71
N TRP A 94 -5.64 -8.17 4.60
CA TRP A 94 -4.57 -7.29 5.03
C TRP A 94 -4.25 -7.44 6.52
N LYS A 95 -5.27 -7.51 7.39
CA LYS A 95 -5.07 -7.71 8.83
C LYS A 95 -4.35 -9.02 9.14
N LEU A 96 -4.65 -10.09 8.42
CA LEU A 96 -3.97 -11.38 8.60
C LEU A 96 -2.47 -11.27 8.26
N LEU A 97 -2.12 -10.53 7.21
CA LEU A 97 -0.73 -10.32 6.80
C LEU A 97 0.10 -9.49 7.80
N GLN A 98 -0.53 -8.71 8.68
CA GLN A 98 0.19 -7.93 9.70
C GLN A 98 0.61 -8.76 10.92
N VAL A 99 0.01 -9.93 11.09
CA VAL A 99 0.21 -10.80 12.27
C VAL A 99 1.18 -11.95 11.99
N SER A 100 1.44 -12.27 10.71
CA SER A 100 2.43 -13.26 10.25
C SER A 100 3.85 -12.70 10.23
#